data_AF-A0A8T6P4D2-F1
#
_entry.id   AF-A0A8T6P4D2-F1
#
_cell.length_a   1.000
_cell.length_b   1.000
_cell.length_c   1.000
_cell.angle_alpha   90.00
_cell.angle_beta   90.00
_cell.angle_gamma   90.00
#
_symmetry.space_group_name_H-M   'P 1'
#
loop_
_entity.id
_entity.type
_entity.pdbx_description
1 polymer ?
#
loop_
_entity_poly.entity_id
_entity_poly.type
_entity_poly.pdbx_seq_one_letter_code
_entity_poly.pdbx_strand_id
1 'polypeptide(L)'
;MSELVEKDEASQSKTAEAVNSAVDELSTVALGQLLKLIQNESPNPEGDFRTLACDFAEHVVPLYEKAFGEKRKLMAAIEAARAFALGKGTQSELLAASFDAVEHIAGISGGKIDNAAGYAAVAASRVTGAATAASTWSTASWAASAWTSLESQDDERDWQREQASKLLKRIRTKGSERPNGQGA
;
A
#
# COMPACT_ATOMS: atom_id res chain seq x y z
N MET A 1 6.41 27.22 41.51
CA MET A 1 6.51 27.46 40.06
C MET A 1 6.63 26.16 39.27
N SER A 2 7.33 25.12 39.75
CA SER A 2 7.46 23.84 39.01
C SER A 2 6.14 23.08 38.77
N GLU A 3 5.20 23.08 39.71
CA GLU A 3 3.97 22.27 39.60
C GLU A 3 2.94 22.82 38.59
N LEU A 4 3.03 24.13 38.26
CA LEU A 4 2.18 24.76 37.25
C LEU A 4 2.72 24.54 35.83
N VAL A 5 4.04 24.39 35.68
CA VAL A 5 4.69 24.11 34.38
C VAL A 5 4.47 22.65 33.98
N GLU A 6 4.59 21.70 34.91
CA GLU A 6 4.33 20.26 34.62
C GLU A 6 2.88 19.96 34.22
N LYS A 7 1.90 20.67 34.79
CA LYS A 7 0.48 20.50 34.41
C LYS A 7 0.20 21.02 33.01
N ASP A 8 0.90 22.07 32.58
CA ASP A 8 0.74 22.67 31.26
C ASP A 8 1.40 21.81 30.18
N GLU A 9 2.59 21.25 30.45
CA GLU A 9 3.28 20.30 29.56
C GLU A 9 2.50 18.98 29.38
N ALA A 10 1.93 18.43 30.45
CA ALA A 10 1.11 17.22 30.37
C ALA A 10 -0.21 17.45 29.61
N SER A 11 -0.79 18.64 29.71
CA SER A 11 -1.99 19.02 28.95
C SER A 11 -1.70 19.25 27.46
N GLN A 12 -0.55 19.86 27.14
CA GLN A 12 -0.08 20.05 25.78
C GLN A 12 0.25 18.70 25.10
N SER A 13 0.90 17.79 25.81
CA SER A 13 1.21 16.43 25.33
C SER A 13 -0.05 15.63 24.95
N LYS A 14 -1.08 15.61 25.82
CA LYS A 14 -2.36 14.95 25.52
C LYS A 14 -3.10 15.57 24.34
N THR A 15 -2.99 16.88 24.17
CA THR A 15 -3.63 17.59 23.06
C THR A 15 -2.93 17.25 21.74
N ALA A 16 -1.60 17.19 21.73
CA ALA A 16 -0.83 16.76 20.56
C ALA A 16 -1.12 15.30 20.18
N GLU A 17 -1.23 14.40 21.16
CA GLU A 17 -1.59 12.99 20.93
C GLU A 17 -3.00 12.84 20.32
N ALA A 18 -3.98 13.58 20.83
CA ALA A 18 -5.35 13.57 20.30
C ALA A 18 -5.43 14.14 18.87
N VAL A 19 -4.69 15.22 18.58
CA VAL A 19 -4.62 15.80 17.23
C VAL A 19 -3.96 14.83 16.26
N ASN A 20 -2.84 14.20 16.65
CA ASN A 20 -2.16 13.22 15.81
C ASN A 20 -3.05 12.00 15.53
N SER A 21 -3.78 11.51 16.54
CA SER A 21 -4.77 10.43 16.37
C SER A 21 -5.88 10.81 15.39
N ALA A 22 -6.39 12.05 15.46
CA ALA A 22 -7.44 12.51 14.54
C ALA A 22 -6.93 12.68 13.11
N VAL A 23 -5.67 13.12 12.93
CA VAL A 23 -4.99 13.21 11.63
C VAL A 23 -4.79 11.80 11.04
N ASP A 24 -4.39 10.83 11.85
CA ASP A 24 -4.23 9.43 11.46
C ASP A 24 -5.54 8.83 10.92
N GLU A 25 -6.65 9.06 11.63
CA GLU A 25 -8.00 8.64 11.23
C GLU A 25 -8.46 9.32 9.93
N LEU A 26 -8.23 10.64 9.79
CA LEU A 26 -8.58 11.39 8.58
C LEU A 26 -7.78 10.93 7.36
N SER A 27 -6.48 10.68 7.52
CA SER A 27 -5.62 10.14 6.48
C SER A 27 -6.06 8.74 6.06
N THR A 28 -6.49 7.92 7.02
CA THR A 28 -7.07 6.60 6.80
C THR A 28 -8.36 6.67 5.97
N VAL A 29 -9.27 7.56 6.35
CA VAL A 29 -10.54 7.76 5.64
C VAL A 29 -10.31 8.27 4.21
N ALA A 30 -9.37 9.17 4.00
CA ALA A 30 -9.09 9.77 2.69
C ALA A 30 -8.59 8.75 1.66
N LEU A 31 -7.60 7.92 2.01
CA LEU A 31 -7.14 6.86 1.11
C LEU A 31 -8.27 5.83 0.87
N GLY A 32 -9.10 5.51 1.88
CA GLY A 32 -10.23 4.60 1.74
C GLY A 32 -11.29 5.11 0.76
N GLN A 33 -11.55 6.43 0.75
CA GLN A 33 -12.41 7.08 -0.22
C GLN A 33 -11.83 7.03 -1.64
N LEU A 34 -10.53 7.30 -1.80
CA LEU A 34 -9.84 7.20 -3.09
C LEU A 34 -9.92 5.79 -3.68
N LEU A 35 -9.70 4.76 -2.87
CA LEU A 35 -9.84 3.38 -3.30
C LEU A 35 -11.29 3.09 -3.74
N LYS A 36 -12.31 3.53 -2.99
CA LYS A 36 -13.71 3.38 -3.42
C LYS A 36 -14.01 4.07 -4.75
N LEU A 37 -13.44 5.24 -5.00
CA LEU A 37 -13.59 5.93 -6.28
C LEU A 37 -12.93 5.15 -7.42
N ILE A 38 -11.73 4.63 -7.23
CA ILE A 38 -11.05 3.75 -8.19
C ILE A 38 -11.90 2.51 -8.48
N GLN A 39 -12.48 1.89 -7.45
CA GLN A 39 -13.35 0.72 -7.60
C GLN A 39 -14.56 1.00 -8.49
N ASN A 40 -15.18 2.17 -8.33
CA ASN A 40 -16.40 2.54 -9.04
C ASN A 40 -16.14 3.06 -10.45
N GLU A 41 -15.01 3.72 -10.69
CA GLU A 41 -14.71 4.38 -11.96
C GLU A 41 -13.82 3.55 -12.89
N SER A 42 -13.05 2.60 -12.35
CA SER A 42 -12.17 1.78 -13.17
C SER A 42 -12.98 0.73 -13.96
N PRO A 43 -12.70 0.56 -15.26
CA PRO A 43 -13.22 -0.58 -16.04
C PRO A 43 -12.53 -1.91 -15.67
N ASN A 44 -11.40 -1.88 -14.97
CA ASN A 44 -10.68 -3.05 -14.47
C ASN A 44 -10.11 -2.75 -13.06
N PRO A 45 -10.97 -2.63 -12.04
CA PRO A 45 -10.55 -2.23 -10.71
C PRO A 45 -9.56 -3.22 -10.10
N GLU A 46 -9.66 -4.52 -10.41
CA GLU A 46 -8.73 -5.53 -9.92
C GLU A 46 -7.30 -5.31 -10.43
N GLY A 47 -7.13 -5.08 -11.74
CA GLY A 47 -5.81 -4.79 -12.32
C GLY A 47 -5.22 -3.48 -11.81
N ASP A 48 -6.05 -2.45 -11.65
CA ASP A 48 -5.63 -1.14 -11.14
C ASP A 48 -5.22 -1.22 -9.66
N PHE A 49 -5.99 -1.92 -8.83
CA PHE A 49 -5.64 -2.16 -7.43
C PHE A 49 -4.39 -3.01 -7.27
N ARG A 50 -4.24 -4.07 -8.08
CA ARG A 50 -3.03 -4.88 -8.06
C ARG A 50 -1.80 -4.05 -8.46
N THR A 51 -1.94 -3.16 -9.44
CA THR A 51 -0.86 -2.24 -9.83
C THR A 51 -0.52 -1.26 -8.71
N LEU A 52 -1.53 -0.67 -8.06
CA LEU A 52 -1.33 0.24 -6.93
C LEU A 52 -0.66 -0.48 -5.74
N ALA A 53 -1.07 -1.70 -5.44
CA ALA A 53 -0.44 -2.53 -4.42
C ALA A 53 1.02 -2.87 -4.75
N CYS A 54 1.35 -3.06 -6.04
CA CYS A 54 2.74 -3.23 -6.49
C CYS A 54 3.56 -1.97 -6.27
N ASP A 55 3.00 -0.78 -6.57
CA ASP A 55 3.68 0.50 -6.33
C ASP A 55 3.98 0.66 -4.84
N PHE A 56 3.02 0.37 -3.96
CA PHE A 56 3.20 0.43 -2.50
C PHE A 56 4.26 -0.57 -2.02
N ALA A 57 4.21 -1.81 -2.49
CA ALA A 57 5.19 -2.82 -2.15
C ALA A 57 6.60 -2.43 -2.60
N GLU A 58 6.75 -1.90 -3.81
CA GLU A 58 8.03 -1.47 -4.38
C GLU A 58 8.64 -0.31 -3.59
N HIS A 59 7.82 0.61 -3.09
CA HIS A 59 8.29 1.74 -2.30
C HIS A 59 8.95 1.33 -0.98
N VAL A 60 8.49 0.24 -0.37
CA VAL A 60 9.03 -0.26 0.91
C VAL A 60 10.16 -1.29 0.74
N VAL A 61 10.45 -1.75 -0.48
CA VAL A 61 11.56 -2.69 -0.74
C VAL A 61 12.93 -2.16 -0.28
N PRO A 62 13.31 -0.88 -0.49
CA PRO A 62 14.59 -0.36 -0.01
C PRO A 62 14.76 -0.47 1.51
N LEU A 63 13.67 -0.41 2.28
CA LEU A 63 13.71 -0.61 3.72
C LEU A 63 14.01 -2.06 4.08
N TYR A 64 13.36 -2.99 3.40
CA TYR A 64 13.65 -4.42 3.54
C TYR A 64 15.11 -4.72 3.21
N GLU A 65 15.60 -4.17 2.11
CA GLU A 65 16.99 -4.34 1.67
C GLU A 65 17.97 -3.81 2.73
N LYS A 66 17.69 -2.65 3.33
CA LYS A 66 18.51 -2.10 4.41
C LYS A 66 18.52 -2.98 5.67
N ALA A 67 17.40 -3.63 5.99
CA ALA A 67 17.27 -4.45 7.20
C ALA A 67 17.80 -5.88 7.03
N PHE A 68 17.62 -6.48 5.85
CA PHE A 68 17.84 -7.92 5.63
C PHE A 68 18.80 -8.25 4.48
N GLY A 69 19.22 -7.26 3.68
CA GLY A 69 20.26 -7.41 2.66
C GLY A 69 19.83 -8.14 1.38
N GLU A 70 18.56 -8.55 1.23
CA GLU A 70 18.11 -9.31 0.06
C GLU A 70 16.85 -8.71 -0.60
N LYS A 71 17.01 -8.13 -1.79
CA LYS A 71 15.95 -7.45 -2.55
C LYS A 71 15.29 -8.32 -3.62
N ARG A 72 16.05 -9.28 -4.17
CA ARG A 72 15.75 -9.89 -5.48
C ARG A 72 14.43 -10.66 -5.48
N LYS A 73 14.15 -11.43 -4.43
CA LYS A 73 12.95 -12.28 -4.35
C LYS A 73 11.67 -11.48 -4.17
N LEU A 74 11.71 -10.39 -3.39
CA LEU A 74 10.58 -9.49 -3.25
C LEU A 74 10.27 -8.77 -4.58
N MET A 75 11.30 -8.29 -5.26
CA MET A 75 11.13 -7.66 -6.58
C MET A 75 10.54 -8.64 -7.59
N ALA A 76 10.97 -9.90 -7.61
CA ALA A 76 10.41 -10.91 -8.51
C ALA A 76 8.90 -11.14 -8.27
N ALA A 77 8.45 -11.15 -7.01
CA ALA A 77 7.03 -11.26 -6.69
C ALA A 77 6.23 -10.01 -7.12
N ILE A 78 6.78 -8.81 -6.91
CA ILE A 78 6.16 -7.55 -7.34
C ILE A 78 6.07 -7.48 -8.88
N GLU A 79 7.14 -7.86 -9.58
CA GLU A 79 7.18 -7.90 -11.04
C GLU A 79 6.16 -8.90 -11.61
N ALA A 80 6.05 -10.09 -11.02
CA ALA A 80 5.04 -11.08 -11.42
C ALA A 80 3.60 -10.58 -11.17
N ALA A 81 3.36 -9.93 -10.03
CA ALA A 81 2.07 -9.31 -9.72
C ALA A 81 1.71 -8.19 -10.70
N ARG A 82 2.68 -7.34 -11.05
CA ARG A 82 2.52 -6.26 -12.03
C ARG A 82 2.29 -6.83 -13.45
N ALA A 83 3.03 -7.85 -13.85
CA ALA A 83 2.84 -8.52 -15.13
C ALA A 83 1.45 -9.15 -15.26
N PHE A 84 0.98 -9.83 -14.20
CA PHE A 84 -0.37 -10.39 -14.16
C PHE A 84 -1.46 -9.31 -14.18
N ALA A 85 -1.28 -8.20 -13.44
CA ALA A 85 -2.19 -7.04 -13.47
C ALA A 85 -2.35 -6.44 -14.88
N LEU A 86 -1.25 -6.43 -15.64
CA LEU A 86 -1.20 -5.92 -17.02
C LEU A 86 -1.60 -6.96 -18.08
N GLY A 87 -2.02 -8.17 -17.68
CA GLY A 87 -2.36 -9.26 -18.60
C GLY A 87 -1.17 -9.85 -19.38
N LYS A 88 0.06 -9.59 -18.92
CA LYS A 88 1.31 -10.07 -19.53
C LYS A 88 1.88 -11.32 -18.86
N GLY A 89 1.42 -11.63 -17.65
CA GLY A 89 1.83 -12.82 -16.88
C GLY A 89 0.67 -13.79 -16.69
N THR A 90 1.01 -15.01 -16.29
CA THR A 90 0.07 -16.07 -15.95
C THR A 90 -0.16 -16.16 -14.45
N GLN A 91 -1.29 -16.77 -14.06
CA GLN A 91 -1.57 -17.05 -12.65
C GLN A 91 -0.52 -17.99 -12.03
N SER A 92 0.04 -18.93 -12.82
CA SER A 92 1.07 -19.85 -12.34
C SER A 92 2.37 -19.12 -12.00
N GLU A 93 2.81 -18.18 -12.83
CA GLU A 93 4.00 -17.36 -12.58
C GLU A 93 3.81 -16.48 -11.34
N LEU A 94 2.62 -15.89 -11.19
CA LEU A 94 2.26 -15.12 -10.00
C LEU A 94 2.35 -15.94 -8.72
N LEU A 95 1.75 -17.15 -8.72
CA LEU A 95 1.76 -18.04 -7.57
C LEU A 95 3.18 -18.50 -7.24
N ALA A 96 3.96 -18.92 -8.24
CA ALA A 96 5.33 -19.37 -8.04
C ALA A 96 6.20 -18.27 -7.39
N ALA A 97 6.15 -17.05 -7.91
CA ALA A 97 6.89 -15.92 -7.33
C ALA A 97 6.41 -15.56 -5.92
N SER A 98 5.10 -15.68 -5.66
CA SER A 98 4.52 -15.46 -4.33
C SER A 98 5.02 -16.49 -3.32
N PHE A 99 5.10 -17.77 -3.69
CA PHE A 99 5.58 -18.83 -2.82
C PHE A 99 7.06 -18.65 -2.50
N ASP A 100 7.91 -18.34 -3.48
CA ASP A 100 9.33 -18.08 -3.24
C ASP A 100 9.53 -16.87 -2.31
N ALA A 101 8.74 -15.80 -2.47
CA ALA A 101 8.79 -14.66 -1.55
C ALA A 101 8.33 -15.05 -0.12
N VAL A 102 7.25 -15.82 0.03
CA VAL A 102 6.78 -16.28 1.35
C VAL A 102 7.83 -17.18 2.03
N GLU A 103 8.39 -18.14 1.31
CA GLU A 103 9.42 -19.04 1.83
C GLU A 103 10.66 -18.25 2.27
N HIS A 104 11.07 -17.27 1.46
CA HIS A 104 12.16 -16.38 1.78
C HIS A 104 11.92 -15.57 3.06
N ILE A 105 10.74 -14.95 3.19
CA ILE A 105 10.35 -14.20 4.40
C ILE A 105 10.33 -15.12 5.63
N ALA A 106 9.79 -16.33 5.49
CA ALA A 106 9.76 -17.33 6.57
C ALA A 106 11.18 -17.74 7.01
N GLY A 107 12.10 -17.89 6.06
CA GLY A 107 13.50 -18.25 6.32
C GLY A 107 14.30 -17.15 7.01
N ILE A 108 14.04 -15.87 6.71
CA ILE A 108 14.73 -14.73 7.33
C ILE A 108 14.19 -14.39 8.71
N SER A 109 12.86 -14.46 8.87
CA SER A 109 12.20 -13.89 10.06
C SER A 109 12.26 -14.78 11.32
N GLY A 110 12.67 -16.05 11.21
CA GLY A 110 12.60 -16.99 12.34
C GLY A 110 11.19 -17.07 12.97
N GLY A 111 10.14 -16.71 12.23
CA GLY A 111 8.75 -16.63 12.69
C GLY A 111 8.33 -15.31 13.36
N LYS A 112 9.17 -14.27 13.42
CA LYS A 112 8.79 -12.95 13.96
C LYS A 112 8.22 -12.03 12.88
N ILE A 113 6.97 -11.62 13.09
CA ILE A 113 6.07 -10.91 12.17
C ILE A 113 6.41 -9.40 12.11
N ASP A 114 7.66 -9.04 11.85
CA ASP A 114 8.07 -7.62 11.71
C ASP A 114 8.32 -7.24 10.24
N ASN A 115 8.02 -8.13 9.30
CA ASN A 115 8.46 -7.99 7.91
C ASN A 115 7.38 -7.42 6.97
N ALA A 116 6.95 -6.20 7.30
CA ALA A 116 5.89 -5.45 6.61
C ALA A 116 6.07 -5.39 5.08
N ALA A 117 7.29 -5.19 4.57
CA ALA A 117 7.57 -5.15 3.14
C ALA A 117 7.40 -6.51 2.45
N GLY A 118 7.75 -7.61 3.14
CA GLY A 118 7.50 -8.95 2.65
C GLY A 118 6.01 -9.27 2.56
N TYR A 119 5.24 -8.90 3.59
CA TYR A 119 3.79 -9.04 3.57
C TYR A 119 3.14 -8.13 2.52
N ALA A 120 3.66 -6.92 2.30
CA ALA A 120 3.17 -6.03 1.25
C ALA A 120 3.36 -6.64 -0.15
N ALA A 121 4.53 -7.22 -0.43
CA ALA A 121 4.81 -7.91 -1.69
C ALA A 121 3.90 -9.14 -1.90
N VAL A 122 3.69 -9.95 -0.86
CA VAL A 122 2.78 -11.12 -0.91
C VAL A 122 1.31 -10.69 -0.98
N ALA A 123 0.93 -9.60 -0.32
CA ALA A 123 -0.42 -9.07 -0.38
C ALA A 123 -0.72 -8.53 -1.78
N ALA A 124 0.24 -7.84 -2.41
CA ALA A 124 0.13 -7.38 -3.80
C ALA A 124 -0.13 -8.54 -4.77
N SER A 125 0.52 -9.69 -4.57
CA SER A 125 0.30 -10.87 -5.39
C SER A 125 -1.02 -11.60 -5.11
N ARG A 126 -1.57 -11.44 -3.90
CA ARG A 126 -2.85 -12.05 -3.46
C ARG A 126 -4.07 -11.16 -3.66
N VAL A 127 -3.92 -9.91 -4.13
CA VAL A 127 -5.06 -9.06 -4.53
C VAL A 127 -5.86 -9.82 -5.59
N THR A 128 -7.03 -10.33 -5.23
CA THR A 128 -7.94 -11.09 -6.14
C THR A 128 -9.40 -10.71 -5.85
N GLY A 129 -10.22 -10.58 -6.90
CA GLY A 129 -11.69 -10.50 -6.80
C GLY A 129 -12.29 -9.34 -5.99
N ALA A 130 -13.50 -9.53 -5.46
CA ALA A 130 -14.38 -8.49 -4.89
C ALA A 130 -13.86 -7.77 -3.61
N ALA A 131 -12.73 -8.21 -3.04
CA ALA A 131 -12.12 -7.61 -1.84
C ALA A 131 -10.90 -6.72 -2.14
N THR A 132 -10.65 -6.40 -3.42
CA THR A 132 -9.44 -5.73 -3.91
C THR A 132 -9.09 -4.40 -3.21
N ALA A 133 -10.08 -3.55 -2.88
CA ALA A 133 -9.82 -2.30 -2.16
C ALA A 133 -9.33 -2.54 -0.71
N ALA A 134 -9.92 -3.49 0.01
CA ALA A 134 -9.52 -3.82 1.38
C ALA A 134 -8.16 -4.53 1.44
N SER A 135 -7.85 -5.37 0.46
CA SER A 135 -6.54 -6.01 0.33
C SER A 135 -5.46 -4.98 0.01
N THR A 136 -5.74 -4.01 -0.89
CA THR A 136 -4.83 -2.92 -1.22
C THR A 136 -4.63 -1.99 -0.02
N TRP A 137 -5.70 -1.70 0.73
CA TRP A 137 -5.63 -0.98 2.00
C TRP A 137 -4.71 -1.68 3.00
N SER A 138 -4.83 -2.99 3.14
CA SER A 138 -3.99 -3.78 4.04
C SER A 138 -2.53 -3.66 3.61
N THR A 139 -2.22 -3.80 2.32
CA THR A 139 -0.86 -3.56 1.78
C THR A 139 -0.33 -2.18 2.12
N ALA A 140 -1.15 -1.14 1.95
CA ALA A 140 -0.80 0.24 2.25
C ALA A 140 -0.51 0.45 3.75
N SER A 141 -1.37 -0.09 4.62
CA SER A 141 -1.20 -0.03 6.08
C SER A 141 0.07 -0.72 6.54
N TRP A 142 0.37 -1.91 5.99
CA TRP A 142 1.63 -2.59 6.26
C TRP A 142 2.83 -1.81 5.72
N ALA A 143 2.75 -1.26 4.51
CA ALA A 143 3.81 -0.43 3.95
C ALA A 143 4.10 0.80 4.84
N ALA A 144 3.06 1.46 5.36
CA ALA A 144 3.19 2.54 6.34
C ALA A 144 3.89 2.07 7.62
N SER A 145 3.46 0.95 8.21
CA SER A 145 4.05 0.47 9.47
C SER A 145 5.49 -0.05 9.35
N ALA A 146 6.01 -0.26 8.12
CA ALA A 146 7.41 -0.60 7.90
C ALA A 146 8.38 0.53 8.34
N TRP A 147 7.87 1.75 8.50
CA TRP A 147 8.66 2.90 8.92
C TRP A 147 8.66 3.07 10.46
N THR A 148 9.85 3.24 11.02
CA THR A 148 10.10 3.24 12.48
C THR A 148 9.74 4.55 13.19
N SER A 149 9.39 5.61 12.46
CA SER A 149 8.98 6.90 13.03
C SER A 149 7.59 7.30 12.54
N LEU A 150 6.81 7.96 13.40
CA LEU A 150 5.45 8.44 13.06
C LEU A 150 5.47 9.43 11.90
N GLU A 151 6.46 10.34 11.85
CA GLU A 151 6.62 11.30 10.75
C GLU A 151 6.82 10.58 9.40
N SER A 152 7.61 9.51 9.39
CA SER A 152 7.78 8.67 8.19
C SER A 152 6.53 7.88 7.82
N GLN A 153 5.64 7.58 8.77
CA GLN A 153 4.35 6.93 8.49
C GLN A 153 3.38 7.91 7.82
N ASP A 154 3.37 9.17 8.26
CA ASP A 154 2.57 10.22 7.62
C ASP A 154 3.06 10.52 6.21
N ASP A 155 4.38 10.63 6.01
CA ASP A 155 4.98 10.79 4.66
C ASP A 155 4.62 9.63 3.73
N GLU A 156 4.65 8.39 4.23
CA GLU A 156 4.26 7.20 3.47
C GLU A 156 2.77 7.23 3.11
N ARG A 157 1.89 7.58 4.05
CA ARG A 157 0.45 7.70 3.79
C ARG A 157 0.15 8.82 2.80
N ASP A 158 0.85 9.94 2.87
CA ASP A 158 0.75 11.05 1.92
C ASP A 158 1.14 10.60 0.51
N TRP A 159 2.26 9.90 0.41
CA TRP A 159 2.71 9.31 -0.85
C TRP A 159 1.70 8.29 -1.40
N GLN A 160 1.14 7.41 -0.56
CA GLN A 160 0.11 6.44 -0.95
C GLN A 160 -1.16 7.13 -1.48
N ARG A 161 -1.59 8.21 -0.82
CA ARG A 161 -2.71 9.07 -1.29
C ARG A 161 -2.40 9.70 -2.63
N GLU A 162 -1.17 10.17 -2.83
CA GLU A 162 -0.73 10.76 -4.08
C GLU A 162 -0.80 9.74 -5.23
N GLN A 163 -0.32 8.51 -5.01
CA GLN A 163 -0.39 7.45 -6.03
C GLN A 163 -1.82 7.05 -6.36
N ALA A 164 -2.69 6.86 -5.36
CA ALA A 164 -4.11 6.59 -5.58
C ALA A 164 -4.79 7.71 -6.37
N SER A 165 -4.47 8.97 -6.06
CA SER A 165 -4.97 10.15 -6.78
C SER A 165 -4.47 10.20 -8.23
N LYS A 166 -3.20 9.88 -8.48
CA LYS A 166 -2.61 9.79 -9.84
C LYS A 166 -3.30 8.70 -10.66
N LEU A 167 -3.56 7.54 -10.06
CA LEU A 167 -4.27 6.44 -10.71
C LEU A 167 -5.71 6.84 -11.08
N LEU A 168 -6.45 7.45 -10.16
CA LEU A 168 -7.81 7.93 -10.44
C LEU A 168 -7.83 8.96 -11.58
N LYS A 169 -6.87 9.89 -11.62
CA LYS A 169 -6.74 10.86 -12.74
C LYS A 169 -6.50 10.14 -14.08
N ARG A 170 -5.64 9.11 -14.11
CA ARG A 170 -5.40 8.31 -15.31
C ARG A 170 -6.65 7.56 -15.77
N ILE A 171 -7.40 6.96 -14.85
CA ILE A 171 -8.67 6.27 -15.12
C ILE A 171 -9.66 7.24 -15.78
N ARG A 172 -9.86 8.42 -15.19
CA ARG A 172 -10.76 9.45 -15.71
C ARG A 172 -10.35 9.97 -17.09
N THR A 173 -9.04 10.16 -17.30
CA THR A 173 -8.51 10.63 -18.59
C THR A 173 -8.75 9.60 -19.70
N LYS A 174 -8.41 8.32 -19.45
CA LYS A 174 -8.70 7.22 -20.39
C LYS A 174 -10.19 7.02 -20.65
N GLY A 175 -11.04 7.28 -19.64
CA GLY A 175 -12.49 7.26 -19.79
C GLY A 175 -13.01 8.38 -20.71
N SER A 176 -12.42 9.58 -20.63
CA SER A 176 -12.78 10.72 -21.48
C SER A 176 -12.33 10.58 -22.94
N GLU A 177 -11.31 9.76 -23.20
CA GLU A 177 -10.79 9.50 -24.55
C GLU A 177 -11.57 8.40 -25.30
N ARG A 178 -12.51 7.70 -24.64
CA ARG A 178 -13.43 6.78 -25.34
C ARG A 178 -14.40 7.65 -26.15
N PRO A 179 -14.32 7.66 -27.50
CA PRO A 179 -15.23 8.45 -28.30
C PRO A 179 -16.66 7.95 -28.09
N ASN A 180 -17.61 8.88 -27.94
CA ASN A 180 -19.07 8.69 -27.88
C ASN A 180 -19.62 8.06 -29.20
N GLY A 181 -19.09 6.94 -29.64
CA GLY A 181 -19.17 6.52 -31.05
C GLY A 181 -19.25 5.02 -31.31
N GLN A 182 -19.61 4.20 -30.33
CA GLN A 182 -20.11 2.85 -30.61
C GLN A 182 -21.44 2.64 -29.89
N GLY A 183 -22.43 3.41 -30.35
CA GLY A 183 -23.79 2.92 -30.40
C GLY A 183 -23.95 2.09 -31.68
N ALA A 184 -24.22 0.80 -31.51
CA ALA A 184 -25.09 -0.03 -32.34
C ALA A 184 -25.26 -1.37 -31.61
#